data_AF-A0A225VNG0-F1
#
_entry.id   AF-A0A225VNG0-F1
#
_cell.length_a   1.000
_cell.length_b   1.000
_cell.length_c   1.000
_cell.angle_alpha   90.00
_cell.angle_beta   90.00
_cell.angle_gamma   90.00
#
_symmetry.space_group_name_H-M   'P 1'
#
loop_
_entity.id
_entity.type
_entity.pdbx_description
1 polymer ?
#
loop_
_entity_poly.entity_id
_entity_poly.type
_entity_poly.pdbx_seq_one_letter_code
_entity_poly.pdbx_strand_id
1 'polypeptide(L)'
;MAERLAELTELAEKVRDNTACPSSYAAYVNSYSRFISWFLINHSQLISPAFANHLESVEGLSEKQLRVRIKPLLTMKINDPPLLFDDFGLYR
;
A
#
# COMPACT_ATOMS: atom_id res chain seq x y z
N MET A 1 0.00 -33.90 4.41
CA MET A 1 -0.96 -32.77 4.51
C MET A 1 -0.24 -31.43 4.53
N ALA A 2 0.80 -31.25 5.36
CA ALA A 2 1.59 -30.01 5.43
C ALA A 2 2.29 -29.63 4.12
N GLU A 3 2.82 -30.61 3.38
CA GLU A 3 3.53 -30.41 2.10
C GLU A 3 2.61 -29.81 1.02
N ARG A 4 1.40 -30.35 0.86
CA ARG A 4 0.39 -29.82 -0.08
C ARG A 4 -0.06 -28.39 0.27
N LEU A 5 -0.08 -28.04 1.57
CA LEU A 5 -0.42 -26.68 2.01
C LEU A 5 0.71 -25.69 1.68
N ALA A 6 1.97 -26.11 1.82
CA ALA A 6 3.13 -25.30 1.43
C ALA A 6 3.14 -25.05 -0.09
N GLU A 7 2.90 -26.09 -0.90
CA GLU A 7 2.82 -25.97 -2.37
C GLU A 7 1.69 -25.02 -2.82
N LEU A 8 0.51 -25.12 -2.20
CA LEU A 8 -0.60 -24.21 -2.51
C LEU A 8 -0.31 -22.76 -2.12
N THR A 9 0.39 -22.55 -1.00
CA THR A 9 0.82 -21.23 -0.57
C THR A 9 1.79 -20.64 -1.58
N GLU A 10 2.83 -21.39 -1.95
CA GLU A 10 3.82 -20.97 -2.96
C GLU A 10 3.16 -20.68 -4.32
N LEU A 11 2.17 -21.48 -4.73
CA LEU A 11 1.43 -21.25 -5.96
C LEU A 11 0.58 -19.98 -5.89
N ALA A 12 -0.11 -19.74 -4.77
CA ALA A 12 -0.86 -18.52 -4.55
C ALA A 12 0.04 -17.28 -4.55
N GLU A 13 1.24 -17.38 -3.98
CA GLU A 13 2.24 -16.32 -4.03
C GLU A 13 2.74 -16.08 -5.45
N LYS A 14 3.04 -17.14 -6.21
CA LYS A 14 3.42 -17.04 -7.63
C LYS A 14 2.31 -16.45 -8.49
N VAL A 15 1.05 -16.80 -8.25
CA VAL A 15 -0.09 -16.22 -8.96
C VAL A 15 -0.22 -14.74 -8.57
N ARG A 16 -0.18 -14.39 -7.29
CA ARG A 16 -0.19 -12.99 -6.84
C ARG A 16 0.92 -12.16 -7.50
N ASP A 17 2.13 -12.72 -7.56
CA ASP A 17 3.30 -12.05 -8.11
C ASP A 17 3.29 -11.98 -9.65
N ASN A 18 2.66 -12.95 -10.34
CA ASN A 18 2.56 -12.99 -11.81
C ASN A 18 1.28 -12.36 -12.40
N THR A 19 0.23 -12.10 -11.61
CA THR A 19 -1.10 -11.73 -12.15
C THR A 19 -1.28 -10.22 -12.36
N ALA A 20 -0.42 -9.36 -11.82
CA ALA A 20 -0.46 -7.95 -12.17
C ALA A 20 0.36 -7.71 -13.44
N CYS A 21 -0.30 -7.72 -14.60
CA CYS A 21 0.34 -7.20 -15.80
C CYS A 21 0.86 -5.77 -15.52
N PRO A 22 2.00 -5.36 -16.10
CA PRO A 22 2.64 -4.09 -15.76
C PRO A 22 1.71 -2.87 -15.86
N SER A 23 0.74 -2.91 -16.78
CA SER A 23 -0.28 -1.86 -16.93
C SER A 23 -1.26 -1.81 -15.77
N SER A 24 -1.77 -2.94 -15.30
CA SER A 24 -2.63 -3.01 -14.11
C SER A 24 -1.89 -2.57 -12.85
N TYR A 25 -0.63 -2.98 -12.70
CA TYR A 25 0.21 -2.52 -11.60
C TYR A 25 0.43 -1.00 -11.65
N ALA A 26 0.76 -0.45 -12.81
CA ALA A 26 0.90 0.99 -12.99
C ALA A 26 -0.41 1.75 -12.69
N ALA A 27 -1.56 1.22 -13.09
CA ALA A 27 -2.87 1.78 -12.78
C ALA A 27 -3.16 1.76 -11.27
N TYR A 28 -2.87 0.64 -10.60
CA TYR A 28 -2.95 0.53 -9.14
C TYR A 28 -2.06 1.57 -8.45
N VAL A 29 -0.77 1.61 -8.76
CA VAL A 29 0.17 2.57 -8.15
C VAL A 29 -0.26 4.02 -8.40
N ASN A 30 -0.76 4.35 -9.60
CA ASN A 30 -1.19 5.69 -9.95
C ASN A 30 -2.49 6.14 -9.26
N SER A 31 -3.44 5.22 -9.06
CA SER A 31 -4.69 5.49 -8.38
C SER A 31 -4.49 5.52 -6.87
N TYR A 32 -3.81 4.52 -6.32
CA TYR A 32 -3.58 4.39 -4.89
C TYR A 32 -2.66 5.48 -4.34
N SER A 33 -1.62 5.89 -5.08
CA SER A 33 -0.78 7.04 -4.66
C SER A 33 -1.56 8.34 -4.55
N ARG A 34 -2.55 8.59 -5.42
CA ARG A 34 -3.46 9.74 -5.30
C ARG A 34 -4.30 9.65 -4.03
N PHE A 35 -4.90 8.49 -3.80
CA PHE A 35 -5.71 8.23 -2.63
C PHE A 35 -4.95 8.44 -1.32
N ILE A 36 -3.74 7.86 -1.20
CA ILE A 36 -2.88 8.03 -0.03
C ILE A 36 -2.41 9.48 0.13
N SER A 37 -2.10 10.19 -0.96
CA SER A 37 -1.74 11.62 -0.88
C SER A 37 -2.90 12.46 -0.34
N TRP A 38 -4.14 12.13 -0.73
CA TRP A 38 -5.33 12.80 -0.20
C TRP A 38 -5.52 12.49 1.29
N PHE A 39 -5.30 11.24 1.73
CA PHE A 39 -5.33 10.87 3.15
C PHE A 39 -4.27 11.61 3.96
N LEU A 40 -3.02 11.70 3.49
CA LEU A 40 -1.97 12.45 4.19
C LEU A 40 -2.31 13.93 4.39
N ILE A 41 -3.03 14.54 3.45
CA ILE A 41 -3.44 15.95 3.53
C ILE A 41 -4.65 16.13 4.46
N ASN A 42 -5.66 15.25 4.36
CA ASN A 42 -6.97 15.49 4.96
C ASN A 42 -7.24 14.65 6.22
N HIS A 43 -6.57 13.50 6.35
CA HIS A 43 -6.82 12.48 7.35
C HIS A 43 -5.52 11.79 7.78
N SER A 44 -4.48 12.57 8.08
CA SER A 44 -3.14 12.06 8.39
C SER A 44 -3.12 11.09 9.58
N GLN A 45 -4.09 11.19 10.49
CA GLN A 45 -4.26 10.27 11.62
C GLN A 45 -4.59 8.83 11.23
N LEU A 46 -5.06 8.59 9.99
CA LEU A 46 -5.41 7.26 9.48
C LEU A 46 -4.24 6.60 8.74
N ILE A 47 -3.14 7.34 8.55
CA ILE A 47 -1.92 6.83 7.95
C ILE A 47 -1.16 6.01 9.00
N SER A 48 -0.73 4.82 8.59
CA SER A 48 0.12 3.97 9.42
C SER A 48 1.39 4.72 9.84
N PRO A 49 1.75 4.75 11.14
CA PRO A 49 3.00 5.36 11.59
C PRO A 49 4.24 4.73 10.92
N ALA A 50 4.21 3.41 10.68
CA ALA A 50 5.28 2.71 9.98
C ALA A 50 5.45 3.24 8.55
N PHE A 51 4.33 3.43 7.83
CA PHE A 51 4.36 4.01 6.49
C PHE A 51 4.80 5.47 6.49
N ALA A 52 4.32 6.27 7.45
CA ALA A 52 4.69 7.68 7.58
C ALA A 52 6.19 7.86 7.81
N ASN A 53 6.83 6.98 8.58
CA ASN A 53 8.28 7.02 8.81
C ASN A 53 9.11 6.90 7.52
N HIS A 54 8.56 6.27 6.47
CA HIS A 54 9.23 6.17 5.17
C HIS A 54 9.09 7.43 4.30
N LEU A 55 8.16 8.33 4.61
CA LEU A 55 7.85 9.51 3.78
C LEU A 55 8.65 10.77 4.14
N GLU A 56 9.45 10.70 5.21
CA GLU A 56 10.10 11.85 5.85
C GLU A 56 9.07 12.95 6.22
N SER A 57 9.51 14.19 6.46
CA SER A 57 8.56 15.29 6.67
C SER A 57 7.77 15.59 5.39
N VAL A 58 6.45 15.57 5.51
CA VAL A 58 5.49 15.81 4.42
C VAL A 58 4.79 17.17 4.51
N GLU A 59 5.15 17.99 5.50
CA GLU A 59 4.51 19.28 5.76
C GLU A 59 4.77 20.28 4.60
N GLY A 60 3.72 20.94 4.13
CA GLY A 60 3.80 21.92 3.05
C GLY A 60 4.04 21.33 1.65
N LEU A 61 4.10 20.00 1.49
CA LEU A 61 4.24 19.38 0.18
C LEU A 61 2.94 19.47 -0.62
N SER A 62 3.07 19.79 -1.91
CA SER A 62 1.96 19.65 -2.86
C SER A 62 1.59 18.18 -3.07
N GLU A 63 0.34 17.92 -3.48
CA GLU A 63 -0.12 16.57 -3.85
C GLU A 63 0.83 15.90 -4.86
N LYS A 64 1.34 16.65 -5.84
CA LYS A 64 2.29 16.14 -6.83
C LYS A 64 3.59 15.65 -6.19
N GLN A 65 4.13 16.39 -5.22
CA GLN A 65 5.35 16.00 -4.50
C GLN A 65 5.10 14.78 -3.60
N LEU A 66 3.95 14.74 -2.92
CA LEU A 66 3.54 13.58 -2.12
C LEU A 66 3.48 12.30 -2.97
N ARG A 67 2.81 12.35 -4.13
CA ARG A 67 2.72 11.19 -5.01
C ARG A 67 4.07 10.68 -5.49
N VAL A 68 5.05 11.56 -5.72
CA VAL A 68 6.41 11.15 -6.12
C VAL A 68 7.07 10.33 -5.01
N ARG A 69 6.89 10.71 -3.74
CA ARG A 69 7.42 9.97 -2.58
C ARG A 69 6.66 8.68 -2.28
N ILE A 70 5.34 8.68 -2.44
CA ILE A 70 4.47 7.54 -2.12
C ILE A 70 4.65 6.39 -3.12
N LYS A 71 4.68 6.68 -4.43
CA LYS A 71 4.73 5.66 -5.48
C LYS A 71 5.77 4.54 -5.26
N PRO A 72 7.04 4.83 -4.93
CA PRO A 72 8.04 3.78 -4.70
C PRO A 72 7.78 2.93 -3.45
N LEU A 73 7.00 3.42 -2.49
CA LEU A 73 6.64 2.71 -1.26
C LEU A 73 5.41 1.81 -1.43
N LEU A 74 4.60 2.06 -2.46
CA LEU A 74 3.46 1.20 -2.77
C LEU A 74 3.97 -0.07 -3.45
N THR A 75 4.08 -1.13 -2.66
CA THR A 75 4.35 -2.47 -3.17
C THR A 75 3.11 -3.35 -3.05
N MET A 76 3.07 -4.46 -3.80
CA MET A 76 2.00 -5.46 -3.64
C MET A 76 2.15 -6.29 -2.35
N LYS A 77 3.26 -6.12 -1.61
CA LYS A 77 3.52 -6.82 -0.36
C LYS A 77 3.06 -5.94 0.81
N ILE A 78 2.05 -6.42 1.54
CA ILE A 78 1.36 -5.69 2.62
C ILE A 78 2.13 -5.89 3.94
N ASN A 79 3.45 -5.68 3.94
CA ASN A 79 4.19 -5.75 5.20
C ASN A 79 3.95 -4.48 6.03
N ASP A 80 3.90 -3.32 5.35
CA ASP A 80 3.65 -2.02 5.96
C ASP A 80 2.55 -1.29 5.17
N PRO A 81 1.26 -1.59 5.43
CA PRO A 81 0.17 -0.94 4.71
C PRO A 81 0.15 0.57 4.98
N PRO A 82 -0.15 1.42 3.96
CA PRO A 82 -0.28 2.85 4.15
C PRO A 82 -1.38 3.28 5.12
N LEU A 83 -2.40 2.45 5.31
CA LEU A 83 -3.58 2.71 6.13
C LEU A 83 -3.78 1.58 7.14
N LEU A 84 -4.15 1.94 8.36
CA LEU A 84 -4.56 1.00 9.40
C LEU A 84 -6.09 1.03 9.49
N PHE A 85 -6.73 -0.04 9.01
CA PHE A 85 -8.19 -0.14 9.02
C PHE A 85 -8.77 -0.67 10.34
N ASP A 86 -7.92 -1.22 11.20
CA ASP A 86 -8.31 -1.75 12.51
C ASP A 86 -8.89 -0.66 13.42
N ASP A 87 -8.46 0.59 13.22
CA ASP A 87 -8.96 1.77 13.93
C ASP A 87 -10.31 2.30 13.40
N PHE A 88 -10.82 1.76 12.28
CA PHE A 88 -12.11 2.18 11.73
C PHE A 88 -13.32 1.49 12.37
N GLY A 89 -13.12 0.53 13.28
CA GLY A 89 -14.20 -0.20 13.94
C GLY A 89 -15.08 -1.03 13.00
N LEU A 90 -14.60 -1.32 11.77
CA LEU A 90 -15.36 -1.99 10.71
C LEU A 90 -15.31 -3.53 10.77
N TYR A 91 -14.63 -4.09 11.76
CA TYR A 91 -14.69 -5.51 12.11
C TYR A 91 -14.92 -5.66 13.62
N ARG A 92 -16.20 -5.70 14.02
CA ARG A 92 -16.67 -6.31 15.26
C ARG A 92 -17.65 -7.41 14.93
#